data_AF-A0A833EAD9-F1
#
_entry.id   AF-A0A833EAD9-F1
#
_cell.length_a   1.000
_cell.length_b   1.000
_cell.length_c   1.000
_cell.angle_alpha   90.00
_cell.angle_beta   90.00
_cell.angle_gamma   90.00
#
_symmetry.space_group_name_H-M   'P 1'
#
loop_
_entity.id
_entity.type
_entity.pdbx_description
1 polymer ?
#
loop_
_entity_poly.entity_id
_entity_poly.type
_entity_poly.pdbx_seq_one_letter_code
_entity_poly.pdbx_strand_id
1 'polypeptide(L)'
;MSSGCGHEYIYQGAVNFFKNKELLLVIESWVCRRCGFVKLGKRGPDFLSSTEGLYPPPEEGKRWYVLVCMVGDEPFIEAYQLKVGDVIRHECPALPEKTSLVLGDDESLRLGVDGPPAGRHFIYRYEDIVKGYVELAKTPPEVVTLTSRR
;
A
#
# COMPACT_ATOMS: atom_id res chain seq x y z
N MET A 1 -1.15 29.48 -4.16
CA MET A 1 -0.40 29.80 -2.94
C MET A 1 -0.86 28.86 -1.85
N SER A 2 -0.23 27.68 -1.71
CA SER A 2 -0.57 26.74 -0.65
C SER A 2 0.08 27.20 0.65
N SER A 3 -0.74 27.58 1.63
CA SER A 3 -0.28 27.92 2.98
C SER A 3 0.45 26.73 3.59
N GLY A 4 1.71 26.93 3.95
CA GLY A 4 2.59 25.94 4.55
C GLY A 4 2.03 25.37 5.85
N CYS A 5 1.51 24.15 5.79
CA CYS A 5 1.26 23.39 7.00
C CYS A 5 2.62 23.00 7.61
N GLY A 6 2.98 23.60 8.75
CA GLY A 6 4.00 23.05 9.64
C GLY A 6 3.46 21.74 10.22
N HIS A 7 3.67 20.64 9.49
CA HIS A 7 3.06 19.35 9.79
C HIS A 7 3.39 18.89 11.21
N GLU A 8 2.35 18.47 11.95
CA GLU A 8 2.47 17.91 13.30
C GLU A 8 1.93 16.47 13.27
N TYR A 9 2.86 15.53 13.15
CA TYR A 9 2.55 14.12 12.93
C TYR A 9 2.31 13.39 14.25
N ILE A 10 1.23 12.61 14.29
CA ILE A 10 0.97 11.62 15.33
C ILE A 10 0.99 10.23 14.72
N TYR A 11 1.44 9.23 15.49
CA TYR A 11 1.41 7.84 15.02
C TYR A 11 -0.04 7.39 14.82
N GLN A 12 -0.35 6.92 13.62
CA GLN A 12 -1.70 6.49 13.24
C GLN A 12 -1.86 4.97 13.42
N GLY A 13 -0.83 4.19 13.15
CA GLY A 13 -0.84 2.74 13.28
C GLY A 13 0.06 2.06 12.26
N ALA A 14 -0.08 0.75 12.16
CA ALA A 14 0.60 -0.05 11.16
C ALA A 14 -0.30 -1.16 10.61
N VAL A 15 0.09 -1.69 9.46
CA VAL A 15 -0.43 -2.95 8.91
C VAL A 15 0.74 -3.92 8.79
N ASN A 16 0.52 -5.14 9.25
CA ASN A 16 1.50 -6.22 9.22
C ASN A 16 1.18 -7.18 8.08
N PHE A 17 2.17 -7.57 7.28
CA PHE A 17 2.03 -8.54 6.22
C PHE A 17 2.63 -9.85 6.65
N PHE A 18 1.81 -10.90 6.71
CA PHE A 18 2.21 -12.23 7.09
C PHE A 18 2.10 -13.20 5.92
N LYS A 19 2.94 -14.23 5.94
CA LYS A 19 2.75 -15.43 5.13
C LYS A 19 2.98 -16.65 6.01
N ASN A 20 1.99 -17.53 6.16
CA ASN A 20 2.14 -18.75 6.97
C ASN A 20 2.64 -18.47 8.41
N LYS A 21 2.11 -17.42 9.06
CA LYS A 21 2.51 -16.93 10.40
C LYS A 21 3.88 -16.25 10.48
N GLU A 22 4.62 -16.16 9.39
CA GLU A 22 5.88 -15.40 9.33
C GLU A 22 5.61 -13.94 8.96
N LEU A 23 6.17 -13.01 9.73
CA LEU A 23 6.07 -11.57 9.45
C LEU A 23 7.06 -11.20 8.35
N LEU A 24 6.54 -10.71 7.22
CA LEU A 24 7.37 -10.34 6.06
C LEU A 24 7.64 -8.83 5.98
N LEU A 25 6.65 -8.00 6.32
CA LEU A 25 6.78 -6.55 6.23
C LEU A 25 5.79 -5.87 7.18
N VAL A 26 6.19 -4.71 7.69
CA VAL A 26 5.30 -3.78 8.37
C VAL A 26 5.29 -2.46 7.60
N ILE A 27 4.09 -1.95 7.30
CA ILE A 27 3.92 -0.58 6.80
C ILE A 27 3.23 0.24 7.88
N GLU A 28 3.94 1.24 8.39
CA GLU A 28 3.50 2.10 9.47
C GLU A 28 3.19 3.51 8.96
N SER A 29 2.38 4.23 9.73
CA SER A 29 1.87 5.53 9.33
C SER A 29 1.85 6.55 10.45
N TRP A 30 2.05 7.79 10.05
CA TRP A 30 1.80 8.97 10.86
C TRP A 30 0.88 9.90 10.10
N VAL A 31 -0.12 10.44 10.79
CA VAL A 31 -1.06 11.40 10.23
C VAL A 31 -0.80 12.78 10.81
N CYS A 32 -0.76 13.80 9.96
CA CYS A 32 -0.72 15.18 10.41
C CYS A 32 -2.07 15.53 11.03
N ARG A 33 -2.09 15.85 12.33
CA ARG A 33 -3.34 16.19 13.03
C ARG A 33 -4.01 17.49 12.55
N ARG A 34 -3.33 18.29 11.71
CA ARG A 34 -3.81 19.58 11.21
C ARG A 34 -4.44 19.49 9.83
N CYS A 35 -3.79 18.79 8.90
CA CYS A 35 -4.23 18.69 7.50
C CYS A 35 -4.60 17.27 7.05
N GLY A 36 -4.42 16.26 7.90
CA GLY A 36 -4.74 14.86 7.56
C GLY A 36 -3.72 14.17 6.64
N PHE A 37 -2.63 14.83 6.24
CA PHE A 37 -1.59 14.19 5.43
C PHE A 37 -0.98 12.98 6.14
N VAL A 38 -0.97 11.84 5.45
CA VAL A 38 -0.44 10.58 5.97
C VAL A 38 0.94 10.34 5.40
N LYS A 39 1.93 10.12 6.26
CA LYS A 39 3.28 9.71 5.90
C LYS A 39 3.44 8.22 6.20
N LEU A 40 4.02 7.47 5.27
CA LEU A 40 4.30 6.04 5.47
C LEU A 40 5.78 5.77 5.72
N GLY A 41 6.04 4.73 6.52
CA GLY A 41 7.33 4.07 6.67
C GLY A 41 7.20 2.58 6.42
N LYS A 42 8.31 1.92 6.10
CA LYS A 42 8.39 0.46 5.99
C LYS A 42 9.41 -0.12 6.98
N ARG A 43 9.19 -1.37 7.38
CA ARG A 43 10.11 -2.16 8.20
C ARG A 43 10.01 -3.64 7.86
N GLY A 44 11.11 -4.22 7.36
CA GLY A 44 11.29 -5.67 7.20
C GLY A 44 11.62 -6.42 8.50
N PRO A 45 11.71 -7.76 8.44
CA PRO A 45 11.85 -8.63 9.61
C PRO A 45 13.21 -8.47 10.34
N ASP A 46 14.27 -8.10 9.63
CA ASP A 46 15.63 -8.02 10.17
C ASP A 46 15.98 -6.69 10.87
N PHE A 47 15.02 -5.76 10.99
CA PHE A 47 15.29 -4.42 11.53
C PHE A 47 14.68 -4.19 12.92
N LEU A 48 15.54 -3.85 13.88
CA LEU A 48 15.19 -3.50 15.26
C LEU A 48 15.05 -1.98 15.50
N SER A 49 15.42 -1.14 14.51
CA SER A 49 15.32 0.33 14.57
C SER A 49 14.07 0.85 13.83
N SER A 50 13.66 2.09 14.11
CA SER A 50 12.27 2.54 13.89
C SER A 50 11.85 2.83 12.45
N THR A 51 12.66 2.58 11.42
CA THR A 51 12.24 2.62 10.00
C THR A 51 13.37 2.13 9.09
N GLU A 52 13.09 1.18 8.21
CA GLU A 52 13.97 0.78 7.09
C GLU A 52 14.07 1.91 6.04
N GLY A 53 13.06 2.79 6.02
CA GLY A 53 13.03 4.01 5.22
C GLY A 53 11.66 4.65 5.28
N LEU A 54 11.61 5.95 4.97
CA LEU A 54 10.37 6.69 4.79
C LEU A 54 10.03 6.70 3.31
N TYR A 55 8.76 6.48 3.00
CA TYR A 55 8.27 6.70 1.65
C TYR A 55 8.33 8.20 1.30
N PRO A 56 8.28 8.55 0.00
CA PRO A 56 8.29 9.95 -0.44
C PRO A 56 7.22 10.80 0.26
N PRO A 57 7.44 12.13 0.38
CA PRO A 57 6.47 13.02 0.97
C PRO A 57 5.09 12.92 0.29
N PRO A 58 3.99 13.09 1.04
CA PRO A 58 2.66 13.03 0.48
C PRO A 58 2.45 14.04 -0.67
N GLU A 59 1.82 13.59 -1.76
CA GLU A 59 1.44 14.36 -2.92
C GLU A 59 -0.03 14.81 -2.81
N GLU A 60 -0.30 16.06 -3.19
CA GLU A 60 -1.65 16.61 -3.13
C GLU A 60 -2.61 15.88 -4.10
N GLY A 61 -3.81 15.57 -3.63
CA GLY A 61 -4.85 14.88 -4.42
C GLY A 61 -4.63 13.38 -4.62
N LYS A 62 -3.57 12.80 -4.03
CA LYS A 62 -3.32 11.35 -4.05
C LYS A 62 -3.54 10.74 -2.68
N ARG A 63 -3.78 9.42 -2.67
CA ARG A 63 -3.91 8.60 -1.46
C ARG A 63 -2.88 7.48 -1.48
N TRP A 64 -2.59 6.96 -0.30
CA TRP A 64 -1.73 5.78 -0.17
C TRP A 64 -2.50 4.51 -0.49
N TYR A 65 -1.92 3.72 -1.38
CA TYR A 65 -2.34 2.36 -1.67
C TYR A 65 -1.17 1.42 -1.45
N VAL A 66 -1.46 0.20 -1.00
CA VAL A 66 -0.48 -0.88 -0.91
C VAL A 66 -0.78 -1.91 -1.98
N LEU A 67 0.19 -2.12 -2.87
CA LEU A 67 0.21 -3.18 -3.87
C LEU A 67 0.80 -4.45 -3.24
N VAL A 68 0.11 -5.57 -3.43
CA VAL A 68 0.59 -6.92 -3.13
C VAL A 68 0.64 -7.70 -4.43
N CYS A 69 1.85 -8.04 -4.88
CA CYS A 69 2.10 -8.87 -6.04
C CYS A 69 2.37 -10.32 -5.60
N MET A 70 1.55 -11.24 -6.08
CA MET A 70 1.58 -12.67 -5.73
C MET A 70 2.15 -13.53 -6.87
N VAL A 71 2.92 -12.97 -7.79
CA VAL A 71 3.36 -13.70 -8.99
C VAL A 71 4.44 -14.75 -8.71
N GLY A 72 5.40 -14.44 -7.83
CA GLY A 72 6.50 -15.34 -7.47
C GLY A 72 6.18 -16.22 -6.26
N ASP A 73 7.17 -17.03 -5.87
CA ASP A 73 7.11 -17.83 -4.65
C ASP A 73 7.02 -16.94 -3.41
N GLU A 74 7.71 -15.80 -3.41
CA GLU A 74 7.62 -14.78 -2.38
C GLU A 74 6.76 -13.60 -2.84
N PRO A 75 5.79 -13.17 -2.01
CA PRO A 75 4.97 -12.02 -2.33
C PRO A 75 5.78 -10.73 -2.23
N PHE A 76 5.55 -9.81 -3.17
CA PHE A 76 6.18 -8.50 -3.17
C PHE A 76 5.18 -7.43 -2.75
N ILE A 77 5.60 -6.50 -1.89
CA ILE A 77 4.73 -5.52 -1.26
C ILE A 77 5.32 -4.12 -1.45
N GLU A 78 4.53 -3.21 -2.03
CA GLU A 78 4.94 -1.84 -2.32
C GLU A 78 3.84 -0.86 -1.93
N ALA A 79 4.21 0.36 -1.55
CA ALA A 79 3.26 1.44 -1.30
C ALA A 79 3.43 2.55 -2.32
N TYR A 80 2.30 3.02 -2.85
CA TYR A 80 2.24 4.07 -3.85
C TYR A 80 1.28 5.16 -3.44
N GLN A 81 1.59 6.38 -3.87
CA GLN A 81 0.64 7.47 -3.86
C GLN A 81 -0.07 7.49 -5.21
N LEU A 82 -1.38 7.27 -5.21
CA LEU A 82 -2.16 7.13 -6.42
C LEU A 82 -3.46 7.94 -6.33
N LYS A 83 -3.97 8.29 -7.50
CA LYS A 83 -5.38 8.59 -7.75
C LYS A 83 -5.89 7.63 -8.84
N VAL A 84 -7.21 7.53 -8.95
CA VAL A 84 -7.85 6.77 -10.02
C VAL A 84 -7.30 7.20 -11.40
N GLY A 85 -7.05 6.20 -12.26
CA GLY A 85 -6.43 6.35 -13.57
C GLY A 85 -4.90 6.40 -13.56
N ASP A 86 -4.25 6.49 -12.39
CA ASP A 86 -2.79 6.47 -12.33
C ASP A 86 -2.22 5.12 -12.78
N VAL A 87 -1.09 5.20 -13.49
CA VAL A 87 -0.30 4.06 -13.92
C VAL A 87 0.74 3.73 -12.85
N ILE A 88 0.73 2.49 -12.38
CA ILE A 88 1.69 1.97 -11.40
C ILE A 88 2.90 1.40 -12.14
N ARG A 89 4.08 1.91 -11.81
CA ARG A 89 5.37 1.38 -12.28
C ARG A 89 5.82 0.27 -11.34
N HIS A 90 5.37 -0.94 -11.63
CA HIS A 90 5.72 -2.17 -10.91
C HIS A 90 6.47 -3.11 -11.86
N GLU A 91 7.66 -3.56 -11.48
CA GLU A 91 8.44 -4.52 -12.26
C GLU A 91 8.06 -5.94 -11.84
N CYS A 92 7.39 -6.66 -12.74
CA CYS A 92 6.93 -8.02 -12.49
C CYS A 92 7.16 -8.91 -13.71
N PRO A 93 7.81 -10.07 -13.56
CA PRO A 93 8.11 -10.94 -14.68
C PRO A 93 6.87 -11.58 -15.33
N ALA A 94 5.71 -11.61 -14.65
CA ALA A 94 4.46 -12.10 -15.25
C ALA A 94 3.61 -11.00 -15.89
N LEU A 95 4.02 -9.73 -15.81
CA LEU A 95 3.41 -8.70 -16.64
C LEU A 95 3.96 -8.85 -18.06
N PRO A 96 3.11 -8.97 -19.10
CA PRO A 96 3.59 -8.97 -20.47
C PRO A 96 4.38 -7.70 -20.77
N GLU A 97 5.41 -7.80 -21.61
CA GLU A 97 6.19 -6.63 -22.03
C GLU A 97 5.25 -5.49 -22.49
N LYS A 98 5.49 -4.28 -21.96
CA LYS A 98 4.71 -3.05 -22.22
C LYS A 98 3.30 -3.01 -21.60
N THR A 99 2.92 -3.97 -20.76
CA THR A 99 1.68 -3.91 -19.98
C THR A 99 1.94 -3.20 -18.65
N SER A 100 1.10 -2.21 -18.33
CA SER A 100 1.17 -1.50 -17.06
C SER A 100 0.03 -1.91 -16.12
N LEU A 101 0.21 -1.71 -14.82
CA LEU A 101 -0.89 -1.76 -13.86
C LEU A 101 -1.55 -0.38 -13.81
N VAL A 102 -2.88 -0.34 -13.85
CA VAL A 102 -3.66 0.90 -13.75
C VAL A 102 -4.69 0.75 -12.64
N LEU A 103 -4.83 1.80 -11.82
CA LEU A 103 -5.87 1.88 -10.81
C LEU A 103 -7.19 2.31 -11.47
N GLY A 104 -8.17 1.41 -11.51
CA GLY A 104 -9.48 1.66 -12.12
C GLY A 104 -10.38 2.56 -11.27
N ASP A 105 -11.52 2.96 -11.85
CA ASP A 105 -12.53 3.80 -11.17
C ASP A 105 -13.19 3.10 -9.98
N ASP A 106 -13.24 1.77 -10.02
CA ASP A 106 -13.69 0.89 -8.93
C ASP A 106 -12.57 0.57 -7.92
N GLU A 107 -11.41 1.20 -8.08
CA GLU A 107 -10.18 1.01 -7.29
C GLU A 107 -9.62 -0.41 -7.33
N SER A 108 -10.02 -1.19 -8.34
CA SER A 108 -9.36 -2.44 -8.69
C SER A 108 -8.14 -2.20 -9.58
N LEU A 109 -7.23 -3.17 -9.64
CA LEU A 109 -6.11 -3.13 -10.58
C LEU A 109 -6.46 -3.81 -11.90
N ARG A 110 -6.06 -3.15 -12.99
CA ARG A 110 -6.20 -3.64 -14.37
C ARG A 110 -4.87 -3.69 -15.09
N LEU A 111 -4.78 -4.58 -16.09
CA LEU A 111 -3.66 -4.68 -17.01
C LEU A 111 -3.81 -3.67 -18.16
N GLY A 112 -3.39 -2.42 -17.95
CA GLY A 112 -3.65 -1.29 -18.84
C GLY A 112 -5.00 -0.63 -18.57
N VAL A 113 -5.29 0.47 -19.28
CA VAL A 113 -6.49 1.33 -19.04
C VAL A 113 -7.79 0.54 -19.21
N ASP A 114 -7.90 -0.22 -20.30
CA ASP A 114 -9.11 -0.99 -20.68
C ASP A 114 -8.89 -2.51 -20.64
N GLY A 115 -7.81 -2.95 -20.00
CA GLY A 115 -7.48 -4.37 -19.96
C GLY A 115 -8.22 -5.15 -18.88
N PRO A 116 -7.98 -6.47 -18.82
CA PRO A 116 -8.61 -7.34 -17.84
C PRO A 116 -8.11 -7.04 -16.41
N PRO A 117 -8.82 -7.53 -15.37
CA PRO A 117 -8.35 -7.47 -14.00
C PRO A 117 -6.97 -8.09 -13.82
N ALA A 118 -6.12 -7.46 -13.00
CA ALA A 118 -4.79 -7.96 -12.68
C ALA A 118 -4.88 -9.07 -11.62
N GLY A 119 -5.28 -10.29 -12.00
CA GLY A 119 -5.65 -11.37 -11.07
C GLY A 119 -4.58 -11.88 -10.07
N ARG A 120 -3.33 -11.41 -10.16
CA ARG A 120 -2.25 -11.71 -9.19
C ARG A 120 -1.71 -10.47 -8.48
N HIS A 121 -2.30 -9.30 -8.72
CA HIS A 121 -1.94 -8.03 -8.13
C HIS A 121 -3.14 -7.49 -7.36
N PHE A 122 -3.00 -7.38 -6.05
CA PHE A 122 -4.05 -6.90 -5.16
C PHE A 122 -3.66 -5.53 -4.66
N ILE A 123 -4.61 -4.60 -4.64
CA ILE A 123 -4.38 -3.25 -4.14
C ILE A 123 -5.36 -2.93 -3.04
N TYR A 124 -4.88 -2.24 -2.03
CA TYR A 124 -5.66 -1.84 -0.88
C TYR A 124 -5.40 -0.39 -0.58
N ARG A 125 -6.44 0.40 -0.32
CA ARG A 125 -6.25 1.70 0.31
C ARG A 125 -5.63 1.49 1.68
N TYR A 126 -4.56 2.22 1.97
CA TYR A 126 -3.85 2.05 3.24
C TYR A 126 -4.75 2.36 4.45
N GLU A 127 -5.59 3.40 4.34
CA GLU A 127 -6.53 3.81 5.38
C GLU A 127 -7.56 2.74 5.75
N ASP A 128 -7.86 1.82 4.82
CA ASP A 128 -8.82 0.74 5.04
C ASP A 128 -8.19 -0.46 5.75
N ILE A 129 -6.85 -0.60 5.69
CA ILE A 129 -6.13 -1.78 6.22
C ILE A 129 -5.25 -1.47 7.43
N VAL A 130 -5.01 -0.19 7.72
CA VAL A 130 -4.20 0.25 8.87
C VAL A 130 -4.82 -0.24 10.19
N LYS A 131 -3.97 -0.56 11.17
CA LYS A 131 -4.35 -1.21 12.44
C LYS A 131 -4.90 -2.62 12.20
N GLY A 132 -4.26 -3.35 11.29
CA GLY A 132 -4.66 -4.69 10.89
C GLY A 132 -3.46 -5.56 10.50
N TYR A 133 -3.77 -6.68 9.88
CA TYR A 133 -2.81 -7.52 9.20
C TYR A 133 -3.37 -8.04 7.88
N VAL A 134 -2.48 -8.41 6.98
CA VAL A 134 -2.79 -9.06 5.71
C VAL A 134 -2.11 -10.42 5.71
N GLU A 135 -2.88 -11.50 5.55
CA GLU A 135 -2.37 -12.86 5.39
C GLU A 135 -2.25 -13.21 3.91
N LEU A 136 -1.03 -13.50 3.49
CA LEU A 136 -0.63 -13.70 2.10
C LEU A 136 -0.62 -15.18 1.70
N ALA A 137 -0.89 -16.12 2.61
CA ALA A 137 -1.03 -17.53 2.26
C ALA A 137 -2.31 -17.85 1.46
N LYS A 138 -3.26 -16.90 1.36
CA LYS A 138 -4.52 -17.03 0.62
C LYS A 138 -4.50 -16.19 -0.66
N THR A 139 -5.30 -16.57 -1.65
CA THR A 139 -5.52 -15.79 -2.87
C THR A 139 -7.02 -15.65 -3.13
N PRO A 140 -7.61 -14.43 -3.04
CA PRO A 140 -6.95 -13.17 -2.69
C PRO A 140 -6.40 -13.18 -1.25
N PRO A 141 -5.41 -12.32 -0.94
CA PRO A 141 -4.94 -12.14 0.42
C PRO A 141 -6.08 -11.80 1.38
N GLU A 142 -6.02 -12.35 2.59
CA GLU A 142 -7.01 -12.09 3.61
C GLU A 142 -6.61 -10.84 4.41
N VAL A 143 -7.49 -9.85 4.43
CA VAL A 143 -7.29 -8.61 5.18
C VAL A 143 -8.11 -8.67 6.46
N VAL A 144 -7.44 -8.49 7.59
CA VAL A 144 -8.08 -8.45 8.92
C VAL A 144 -7.75 -7.13 9.58
N THR A 145 -8.79 -6.37 9.93
CA THR A 145 -8.61 -5.03 10.50
C THR A 145 -9.29 -4.94 11.86
N LEU A 146 -8.68 -4.16 12.75
CA LEU A 146 -9.29 -3.79 14.02
C LEU A 146 -10.20 -2.58 13.79
N THR A 147 -11.20 -2.72 12.91
CA THR A 147 -12.21 -1.68 12.77
C THR A 147 -13.17 -1.76 13.95
N SER A 148 -13.01 -0.86 14.94
CA SER A 148 -14.16 -0.40 15.69
C SER A 148 -15.00 0.40 14.72
N ARG A 149 -16.17 -0.11 14.31
CA ARG A 149 -17.17 0.69 13.57
C ARG A 149 -17.33 2.03 14.31
N ARG A 150 -16.99 3.14 13.66
CA ARG A 150 -17.43 4.48 14.08
C ARG A 150 -18.64 4.85 13.27
#